data_AF-A0A0C3Q1D1-F1
#
_entry.id   AF-A0A0C3Q1D1-F1
#
_cell.length_a   1.000
_cell.length_b   1.000
_cell.length_c   1.000
_cell.angle_alpha   90.00
_cell.angle_beta   90.00
_cell.angle_gamma   90.00
#
_symmetry.space_group_name_H-M   'P 1'
#
loop_
_entity.id
_entity.type
_entity.pdbx_description
1 polymer ?
#
loop_
_entity_poly.entity_id
_entity_poly.type
_entity_poly.pdbx_seq_one_letter_code
_entity_poly.pdbx_strand_id
1 'polypeptide(L)'
;MQGQMWVDSEPGKGSNFYFTITCQISPPSRLETVLQKIQPWSGRTILYLDSLGDMTGVAKLIEELGLKVYVSHDVVRLADKSRLPHIDTIIADSLAGTEKLRDLDHLRYIPIILLSPPLPPHCMPRLNLKWCLDNSISAQLTTPCNHEDLANTLVTALESVTSHQAVDAPAMTYDILLAEDNMVNQKVAVKLLENYGHHVQIVENGQLAVDAVKERWHQGKPYDVILMDVSMPFMGGMEATELIRAFESEQNLERTPIIALTAHAMIGDRERCLQAGMDDHVTKPLRRADLTNAISKLVRPHPSHAAGNAARAAYTRH
;
A
#
# COMPACT_ATOMS: atom_id res chain seq x y z
N MET A 1 8.84 19.86 -26.99
CA MET A 1 9.29 20.88 -26.03
C MET A 1 10.26 21.82 -26.76
N GLN A 2 9.79 22.92 -27.37
CA GLN A 2 10.56 23.80 -28.28
C GLN A 2 11.65 24.65 -27.59
N GLY A 3 12.35 24.10 -26.59
CA GLY A 3 13.42 24.80 -25.89
C GLY A 3 14.81 24.39 -26.39
N GLN A 4 15.82 25.08 -25.85
CA GLN A 4 17.24 24.85 -26.12
C GLN A 4 17.87 24.10 -24.95
N MET A 5 18.86 23.25 -25.24
CA MET A 5 19.69 22.59 -24.23
C MET A 5 21.15 22.97 -24.47
N TRP A 6 21.89 23.30 -23.42
CA TRP A 6 23.33 23.56 -23.48
C TRP A 6 24.03 23.14 -22.19
N VAL A 7 25.35 23.08 -22.24
CA VAL A 7 26.17 22.69 -21.09
C VAL A 7 27.34 23.66 -20.94
N ASP A 8 27.58 24.10 -19.71
CA ASP A 8 28.83 24.78 -19.34
C ASP A 8 29.68 23.80 -18.56
N SER A 9 30.89 23.51 -19.04
CA SER A 9 31.83 22.60 -18.37
C SER A 9 33.15 23.29 -18.08
N GLU A 10 33.56 23.26 -16.81
CA GLU A 10 34.92 23.63 -16.41
C GLU A 10 35.70 22.35 -16.04
N PRO A 11 36.80 22.03 -16.75
CA PRO A 11 37.63 20.87 -16.43
C PRO A 11 38.06 20.87 -14.96
N GLY A 12 37.78 19.78 -14.26
CA GLY A 12 38.11 19.62 -12.83
C GLY A 12 37.12 20.24 -11.83
N LYS A 13 36.07 20.94 -12.29
CA LYS A 13 35.04 21.54 -11.43
C LYS A 13 33.62 21.04 -11.70
N GLY A 14 33.40 20.35 -12.82
CA GLY A 14 32.13 19.74 -13.18
C GLY A 14 31.40 20.47 -14.31
N SER A 15 30.18 20.02 -14.59
CA SER A 15 29.36 20.50 -15.71
C SER A 15 27.97 20.92 -15.22
N ASN A 16 27.52 22.10 -15.64
CA ASN A 16 26.16 22.59 -15.45
C ASN A 16 25.37 22.35 -16.74
N PHE A 17 24.27 21.60 -16.63
CA PHE A 17 23.37 21.33 -17.74
C PHE A 17 22.17 22.26 -17.65
N TYR A 18 21.89 22.95 -18.75
CA TYR A 18 20.76 23.86 -18.85
C TYR A 18 19.82 23.38 -19.93
N PHE A 19 18.52 23.59 -19.69
CA PHE A 19 17.49 23.39 -20.68
C PHE A 19 16.40 24.43 -20.49
N THR A 20 15.81 24.90 -21.58
CA THR A 20 14.58 25.68 -21.54
C THR A 20 13.40 24.80 -21.94
N ILE A 21 12.23 25.11 -21.40
CA ILE A 21 10.96 24.51 -21.83
C ILE A 21 9.96 25.62 -22.07
N THR A 22 9.22 25.49 -23.18
CA THR A 22 8.05 26.33 -23.43
C THR A 22 6.84 25.59 -22.86
N CYS A 23 6.28 26.11 -21.77
CA CYS A 23 5.07 25.57 -21.16
C CYS A 23 3.87 26.46 -21.51
N GLN A 24 2.78 25.85 -21.96
CA GLN A 24 1.50 26.53 -22.00
C GLN A 24 0.89 26.47 -20.60
N ILE A 25 0.70 27.64 -19.98
CA ILE A 25 -0.02 27.75 -18.72
C ILE A 25 -1.49 27.53 -19.06
N SER A 26 -2.03 26.37 -18.69
CA SER A 26 -3.48 26.16 -18.77
C SER A 26 -4.16 27.08 -17.75
N PRO A 27 -5.30 27.71 -18.08
CA PRO A 27 -6.06 28.42 -17.08
C PRO A 27 -6.41 27.46 -15.94
N PRO A 28 -6.42 27.93 -14.68
CA PRO A 28 -6.72 27.07 -13.54
C PRO A 28 -8.03 26.34 -13.79
N SER A 29 -8.04 25.03 -13.53
CA SER A 29 -9.25 24.22 -13.65
C SER A 29 -10.36 24.87 -12.82
N ARG A 30 -11.59 24.90 -13.36
CA ARG A 30 -12.73 25.40 -12.57
C ARG A 30 -12.85 24.55 -11.31
N LEU A 31 -13.17 25.19 -10.18
CA LEU A 31 -13.32 24.52 -8.89
C LEU A 31 -14.26 23.31 -8.97
N GLU A 32 -15.32 23.39 -9.77
CA GLU A 32 -16.24 22.28 -10.05
C GLU A 32 -15.55 21.02 -10.59
N THR A 33 -14.58 21.18 -11.50
CA THR A 33 -13.83 20.05 -12.07
C THR A 33 -12.89 19.43 -11.03
N VAL A 34 -12.29 20.26 -10.17
CA VAL A 34 -11.46 19.78 -9.06
C VAL A 34 -12.31 19.02 -8.05
N LEU A 35 -13.48 19.55 -7.71
CA LEU A 35 -14.43 18.91 -6.80
C LEU A 35 -14.92 17.56 -7.34
N GLN A 36 -15.21 17.44 -8.63
CA GLN A 36 -15.56 16.16 -9.26
C GLN A 36 -14.45 15.10 -9.10
N LYS A 37 -13.18 15.50 -9.22
CA LYS A 37 -12.04 14.58 -9.06
C LYS A 37 -11.90 14.07 -7.63
N ILE A 38 -12.11 14.92 -6.63
CA ILE A 38 -11.94 14.55 -5.21
C ILE A 38 -13.21 13.98 -4.57
N GLN A 39 -14.36 14.09 -5.26
CA GLN A 39 -15.67 13.62 -4.80
C GLN A 39 -15.69 12.16 -4.27
N PRO A 40 -14.98 11.18 -4.87
CA PRO A 40 -14.91 9.81 -4.33
C PRO A 40 -14.33 9.72 -2.92
N TRP A 41 -13.53 10.72 -2.53
CA TRP A 41 -12.86 10.80 -1.24
C TRP A 41 -13.56 11.74 -0.25
N SER A 42 -14.75 12.24 -0.58
CA SER A 42 -15.48 13.15 0.29
C SER A 42 -15.71 12.53 1.68
N GLY A 43 -15.57 13.35 2.73
CA GLY A 43 -15.77 12.93 4.11
C GLY A 43 -14.62 12.18 4.77
N ARG A 44 -13.53 11.89 4.03
CA ARG A 44 -12.25 11.40 4.56
C ARG A 44 -11.62 12.45 5.49
N THR A 45 -10.89 11.99 6.48
CA THR A 45 -10.29 12.85 7.51
C THR A 45 -8.80 13.01 7.27
N ILE A 46 -8.39 14.26 7.11
CA ILE A 46 -7.01 14.67 6.94
C ILE A 46 -6.51 15.26 8.25
N LEU A 47 -5.48 14.65 8.83
CA LEU A 47 -4.75 15.25 9.95
C LEU A 47 -3.80 16.30 9.38
N TYR A 48 -3.98 17.56 9.76
CA TYR A 48 -3.05 18.62 9.43
C TYR A 48 -2.19 18.97 10.65
N LEU A 49 -0.92 18.58 10.62
CA LEU A 49 0.09 18.98 11.60
C LEU A 49 0.71 20.30 11.16
N ASP A 50 0.24 21.37 11.77
CA ASP A 50 0.64 22.76 11.53
C ASP A 50 1.57 23.24 12.66
N SER A 51 2.81 22.75 12.66
CA SER A 51 3.81 23.11 13.67
C SER A 51 4.45 24.49 13.45
N LEU A 52 4.33 25.04 12.24
CA LEU A 52 4.91 26.32 11.83
C LEU A 52 3.89 27.47 11.82
N GLY A 53 2.59 27.19 11.98
CA GLY A 53 1.54 28.20 12.08
C GLY A 53 1.17 28.78 10.72
N ASP A 54 0.64 27.94 9.83
CA ASP A 54 0.22 28.29 8.49
C ASP A 54 -0.84 29.39 8.49
N MET A 55 -0.55 30.44 7.75
CA MET A 55 -1.46 31.55 7.49
C MET A 55 -1.95 31.55 6.03
N THR A 56 -1.56 30.56 5.23
CA THR A 56 -1.93 30.48 3.80
C THR A 56 -3.32 29.87 3.57
N GLY A 57 -3.91 29.27 4.60
CA GLY A 57 -5.30 28.81 4.59
C GLY A 57 -5.47 27.37 4.12
N VAL A 58 -4.43 26.54 4.26
CA VAL A 58 -4.46 25.13 3.84
C VAL A 58 -5.62 24.38 4.47
N ALA A 59 -5.87 24.58 5.78
CA ALA A 59 -6.98 23.95 6.49
C ALA A 59 -8.35 24.28 5.83
N LYS A 60 -8.55 25.54 5.45
CA LYS A 60 -9.77 25.99 4.77
C LYS A 60 -9.90 25.39 3.37
N LEU A 61 -8.79 25.31 2.63
CA LEU A 61 -8.79 24.67 1.30
C LEU A 61 -9.20 23.20 1.38
N ILE A 62 -8.76 22.46 2.41
CA ILE A 62 -9.16 21.06 2.63
C ILE A 62 -10.68 20.96 2.86
N GLU A 63 -11.25 21.86 3.68
CA GLU A 63 -12.70 21.90 3.93
C GLU A 63 -13.49 22.25 2.66
N GLU A 64 -13.02 23.23 1.88
CA GLU A 64 -13.63 23.63 0.61
C GLU A 64 -13.61 22.50 -0.44
N LEU A 65 -12.68 21.54 -0.33
CA LEU A 65 -12.63 20.33 -1.14
C LEU A 65 -13.59 19.21 -0.67
N GLY A 66 -14.36 19.44 0.40
CA GLY A 66 -15.33 18.46 0.92
C GLY A 66 -14.72 17.34 1.77
N LEU A 67 -13.54 17.59 2.34
CA LEU A 67 -12.83 16.70 3.26
C LEU A 67 -12.95 17.22 4.70
N LYS A 68 -12.77 16.34 5.68
CA LYS A 68 -12.70 16.72 7.09
C LYS A 68 -11.25 17.02 7.43
N VAL A 69 -10.99 18.16 8.08
CA VAL A 69 -9.65 18.50 8.56
C VAL A 69 -9.62 18.40 10.09
N TYR A 70 -8.56 17.78 10.62
CA TYR A 70 -8.23 17.82 12.04
C TYR A 70 -6.89 18.53 12.18
N VAL A 71 -6.89 19.75 12.70
CA VAL A 71 -5.68 20.56 12.85
C VAL A 71 -5.05 20.33 14.22
N SER A 72 -3.74 20.07 14.24
CA SER A 72 -2.94 20.08 15.46
C SER A 72 -1.65 20.86 15.26
N HIS A 73 -1.23 21.59 16.28
CA HIS A 73 0.03 22.34 16.27
C HIS A 73 1.17 21.60 16.98
N ASP A 74 0.87 20.46 17.61
CA ASP A 74 1.85 19.67 18.34
C ASP A 74 1.52 18.17 18.23
N VAL A 75 2.56 17.36 18.02
CA VAL A 75 2.48 15.90 17.96
C VAL A 75 2.10 15.31 19.33
N VAL A 76 2.45 15.98 20.44
CA VAL A 76 2.12 15.48 21.80
C VAL A 76 0.62 15.32 21.99
N ARG A 77 -0.20 16.21 21.41
CA ARG A 77 -1.67 16.12 21.49
C ARG A 77 -2.25 14.95 20.69
N LEU A 78 -1.47 14.43 19.74
CA LEU A 78 -1.85 13.32 18.87
C LEU A 78 -1.50 11.95 19.48
N ALA A 79 -0.85 11.90 20.64
CA ALA A 79 -0.50 10.64 21.30
C ALA A 79 -1.72 9.88 21.84
N ASP A 80 -2.79 10.60 22.24
CA ASP A 80 -4.01 9.99 22.77
C ASP A 80 -4.95 9.56 21.64
N LYS A 81 -4.90 8.28 21.28
CA LYS A 81 -5.76 7.67 20.26
C LYS A 81 -7.25 7.86 20.53
N SER A 82 -7.68 7.92 21.79
CA SER A 82 -9.11 8.01 22.14
C SER A 82 -9.76 9.33 21.73
N ARG A 83 -8.94 10.37 21.56
CA ARG A 83 -9.38 11.73 21.18
C ARG A 83 -9.30 12.00 19.69
N LEU A 84 -8.76 11.04 18.92
CA LEU A 84 -8.52 11.20 17.50
C LEU A 84 -9.60 10.51 16.68
N PRO A 85 -10.16 11.19 15.66
CA PRO A 85 -10.93 10.50 14.64
C PRO A 85 -10.04 9.54 13.84
N HIS A 86 -10.66 8.65 13.07
CA HIS A 86 -9.93 7.87 12.08
C HIS A 86 -9.29 8.83 11.06
N ILE A 87 -7.97 8.74 10.89
CA ILE A 87 -7.19 9.58 9.99
C ILE A 87 -6.87 8.77 8.74
N ASP A 88 -7.20 9.32 7.58
CA ASP A 88 -6.93 8.69 6.29
C ASP A 88 -5.55 9.08 5.76
N THR A 89 -5.21 10.37 5.82
CA THR A 89 -3.93 10.93 5.35
C THR A 89 -3.47 12.03 6.31
N ILE A 90 -2.16 12.26 6.37
CA ILE A 90 -1.56 13.33 7.16
C ILE A 90 -0.93 14.37 6.23
N ILE A 91 -1.07 15.65 6.55
CA ILE A 91 -0.26 16.75 6.02
C ILE A 91 0.62 17.24 7.17
N ALA A 92 1.94 17.31 6.96
CA ALA A 92 2.89 17.79 7.97
C ALA A 92 3.81 18.84 7.38
N ASP A 93 4.02 19.94 8.10
CA ASP A 93 4.82 21.09 7.65
C ASP A 93 6.28 21.08 8.10
N SER A 94 6.68 20.10 8.92
CA SER A 94 8.05 19.96 9.40
C SER A 94 8.54 18.51 9.38
N LEU A 95 9.84 18.35 9.08
CA LEU A 95 10.51 17.04 9.10
C LEU A 95 10.54 16.46 10.51
N ALA A 96 10.82 17.31 11.52
CA ALA A 96 10.84 16.89 12.92
C ALA A 96 9.45 16.46 13.41
N GLY A 97 8.38 17.12 12.96
CA GLY A 97 7.00 16.68 13.23
C GLY A 97 6.69 15.34 12.58
N THR A 98 7.14 15.15 11.33
CA THR A 98 6.99 13.90 10.57
C THR A 98 7.63 12.72 11.31
N GLU A 99 8.88 12.85 11.77
CA GLU A 99 9.59 11.77 12.48
C GLU A 99 8.85 11.39 13.78
N LYS A 100 8.42 12.38 14.56
CA LYS A 100 7.66 12.14 15.80
C LYS A 100 6.32 11.48 15.57
N LEU A 101 5.66 11.75 14.44
CA LEU A 101 4.41 11.07 14.07
C LEU A 101 4.63 9.57 13.84
N ARG A 102 5.83 9.16 13.41
CA ARG A 102 6.16 7.75 13.17
C ARG A 102 6.40 6.96 14.46
N ASP A 103 6.70 7.65 15.56
CA ASP A 103 6.78 7.05 16.90
C ASP A 103 5.40 6.68 17.46
N LEU A 104 4.32 7.22 16.89
CA LEU A 104 2.95 6.94 17.30
C LEU A 104 2.38 5.75 16.51
N ASP A 105 2.19 4.60 17.16
CA ASP A 105 1.76 3.35 16.51
C ASP A 105 0.49 3.50 15.65
N HIS A 106 -0.48 4.31 16.07
CA HIS A 106 -1.74 4.52 15.35
C HIS A 106 -1.64 5.45 14.14
N LEU A 107 -0.54 6.22 14.00
CA LEU A 107 -0.28 7.11 12.86
C LEU A 107 0.90 6.63 12.00
N ARG A 108 1.68 5.68 12.50
CA ARG A 108 2.97 5.22 11.96
C ARG A 108 2.93 4.77 10.50
N TYR A 109 1.81 4.30 9.97
CA TYR A 109 1.71 3.81 8.60
C TYR A 109 0.82 4.67 7.70
N ILE A 110 0.29 5.77 8.24
CA ILE A 110 -0.56 6.67 7.46
C ILE A 110 0.35 7.48 6.52
N PRO A 111 0.00 7.62 5.22
CA PRO A 111 0.80 8.40 4.29
C PRO A 111 0.83 9.87 4.70
N ILE A 112 2.02 10.47 4.58
CA ILE A 112 2.25 11.88 4.88
C ILE A 112 2.48 12.64 3.57
N ILE A 113 1.77 13.75 3.41
CA ILE A 113 2.07 14.81 2.47
C ILE A 113 2.96 15.81 3.20
N LEU A 114 4.17 16.04 2.69
CA LEU A 114 5.06 17.04 3.26
C LEU A 114 4.69 18.43 2.72
N LEU A 115 4.26 19.31 3.59
CA LEU A 115 4.01 20.71 3.28
C LEU A 115 5.31 21.51 3.44
N SER A 116 5.68 22.25 2.42
CA SER A 116 6.92 23.03 2.39
C SER A 116 6.61 24.50 2.19
N PRO A 117 6.83 25.36 3.20
CA PRO A 117 6.74 26.80 2.99
C PRO A 117 7.78 27.26 1.97
N PRO A 118 7.57 28.41 1.31
CA PRO A 118 8.47 28.90 0.28
C PRO A 118 9.76 29.38 0.94
N LEU A 119 10.75 28.49 0.97
CA LEU A 119 12.08 28.77 1.49
C LEU A 119 13.03 29.11 0.34
N PRO A 120 13.99 30.02 0.57
CA PRO A 120 15.08 30.24 -0.38
C PRO A 120 15.80 28.91 -0.70
N PRO A 121 16.35 28.73 -1.91
CA PRO A 121 16.91 27.45 -2.35
C PRO A 121 18.08 26.94 -1.46
N HIS A 122 18.76 27.84 -0.74
CA HIS A 122 19.80 27.50 0.22
C HIS A 122 19.28 27.05 1.61
N CYS A 123 17.99 27.25 1.88
CA CYS A 123 17.32 26.82 3.11
C CYS A 123 16.44 25.58 2.90
N MET A 124 16.32 25.08 1.67
CA MET A 124 15.58 23.86 1.39
C MET A 124 16.33 22.64 1.94
N PRO A 125 15.71 21.84 2.84
CA PRO A 125 16.33 20.61 3.29
C PRO A 125 16.46 19.64 2.12
N ARG A 126 17.65 19.07 1.93
CA ARG A 126 17.86 18.01 0.95
C ARG A 126 17.16 16.75 1.43
N LEU A 127 15.98 16.47 0.88
CA LEU A 127 15.25 15.25 1.15
C LEU A 127 15.98 14.06 0.52
N ASN A 128 16.20 13.03 1.33
CA ASN A 128 16.72 11.75 0.88
C ASN A 128 15.55 10.81 0.58
N LEU A 129 15.56 10.17 -0.58
CA LEU A 129 14.54 9.18 -0.96
C LEU A 129 14.35 8.09 0.09
N LYS A 130 15.45 7.60 0.71
CA LYS A 130 15.38 6.64 1.81
C LYS A 130 14.58 7.19 2.99
N TRP A 131 14.84 8.45 3.39
CA TRP A 131 14.12 9.09 4.49
C TRP A 131 12.63 9.27 4.14
N CYS A 132 12.31 9.65 2.90
CA CYS A 132 10.93 9.77 2.45
C CYS A 132 10.19 8.43 2.54
N LEU A 133 10.82 7.33 2.13
CA LEU A 133 10.23 5.99 2.20
C LEU A 133 10.07 5.52 3.65
N ASP A 134 11.12 5.67 4.48
CA ASP A 134 11.12 5.30 5.90
C ASP A 134 10.01 6.05 6.68
N ASN A 135 9.73 7.31 6.27
CA ASN A 135 8.70 8.15 6.86
C ASN A 135 7.42 8.23 6.03
N SER A 136 7.15 7.23 5.17
CA SER A 136 5.94 7.10 4.31
C SER A 136 5.44 8.42 3.71
N ILE A 137 6.35 9.21 3.17
CA ILE A 137 6.03 10.43 2.42
C ILE A 137 5.48 10.02 1.06
N SER A 138 4.21 10.32 0.80
CA SER A 138 3.54 9.98 -0.45
C SER A 138 3.65 11.09 -1.50
N ALA A 139 3.69 12.35 -1.06
CA ALA A 139 3.80 13.50 -1.93
C ALA A 139 4.34 14.73 -1.17
N GLN A 140 4.67 15.78 -1.91
CA GLN A 140 5.10 17.07 -1.36
C GLN A 140 4.24 18.19 -1.97
N LEU A 141 3.90 19.18 -1.15
CA LEU A 141 3.15 20.37 -1.55
C LEU A 141 3.86 21.63 -1.05
N THR A 142 3.84 22.70 -1.83
CA THR A 142 4.41 23.99 -1.44
C THR A 142 3.31 25.01 -1.13
N THR A 143 3.47 25.80 -0.06
CA THR A 143 2.55 26.92 0.22
C THR A 143 3.06 28.24 -0.40
N PRO A 144 2.16 29.19 -0.74
CA PRO A 144 0.71 29.00 -0.82
C PRO A 144 0.32 28.05 -1.98
N CYS A 145 -0.64 27.16 -1.75
CA CYS A 145 -1.16 26.24 -2.76
C CYS A 145 -2.57 26.61 -3.20
N ASN A 146 -2.97 26.20 -4.40
CA ASN A 146 -4.35 26.32 -4.88
C ASN A 146 -5.13 25.00 -4.70
N HIS A 147 -6.44 25.02 -4.98
CA HIS A 147 -7.31 23.83 -4.87
C HIS A 147 -6.85 22.66 -5.74
N GLU A 148 -6.34 22.93 -6.94
CA GLU A 148 -5.94 21.89 -7.89
C GLU A 148 -4.68 21.16 -7.42
N ASP A 149 -3.65 21.90 -7.01
CA ASP A 149 -2.41 21.34 -6.48
C ASP A 149 -2.68 20.53 -5.21
N LEU A 150 -3.48 21.07 -4.29
CA LEU A 150 -3.86 20.38 -3.06
C LEU A 150 -4.67 19.11 -3.36
N ALA A 151 -5.66 19.18 -4.26
CA ALA A 151 -6.51 18.04 -4.60
C ALA A 151 -5.71 16.91 -5.27
N ASN A 152 -4.87 17.21 -6.26
CA ASN A 152 -4.04 16.20 -6.93
C ASN A 152 -3.08 15.53 -5.93
N THR A 153 -2.49 16.31 -5.02
CA THR A 153 -1.61 15.80 -3.95
C THR A 153 -2.37 14.91 -2.98
N LEU A 154 -3.57 15.32 -2.56
CA LEU A 154 -4.43 14.55 -1.66
C LEU A 154 -4.91 13.25 -2.29
N VAL A 155 -5.34 13.28 -3.56
CA VAL A 155 -5.75 12.08 -4.31
C VAL A 155 -4.59 11.08 -4.34
N THR A 156 -3.37 11.53 -4.67
CA THR A 156 -2.17 10.67 -4.67
C THR A 156 -1.95 10.00 -3.31
N ALA A 157 -2.07 10.76 -2.22
CA ALA A 157 -1.92 10.21 -0.88
C ALA A 157 -3.06 9.24 -0.50
N LEU A 158 -4.31 9.61 -0.76
CA LEU A 158 -5.50 8.81 -0.43
C LEU A 158 -5.58 7.51 -1.24
N GLU A 159 -5.16 7.52 -2.50
CA GLU A 159 -5.02 6.30 -3.29
C GLU A 159 -3.99 5.34 -2.70
N SER A 160 -2.89 5.89 -2.14
CA SER A 160 -1.92 5.10 -1.40
C SER A 160 -2.52 4.48 -0.12
N VAL A 161 -3.52 5.12 0.51
CA VAL A 161 -4.29 4.57 1.64
C VAL A 161 -5.26 3.48 1.20
N THR A 162 -5.88 3.58 0.02
CA THR A 162 -6.70 2.47 -0.49
C THR A 162 -5.89 1.24 -0.87
N SER A 163 -4.58 1.42 -1.04
CA SER A 163 -3.59 0.34 -1.08
C SER A 163 -3.17 -0.10 0.34
N HIS A 164 -3.34 0.76 1.35
CA HIS A 164 -2.94 0.55 2.75
C HIS A 164 -4.11 0.62 3.75
N GLN A 165 -5.28 0.05 3.46
CA GLN A 165 -6.34 0.02 4.46
C GLN A 165 -5.88 -0.72 5.71
N ALA A 166 -5.77 0.07 6.78
CA ALA A 166 -5.58 -0.36 8.14
C ALA A 166 -6.80 -1.21 8.56
N VAL A 167 -6.48 -2.43 8.93
CA VAL A 167 -7.37 -3.44 9.47
C VAL A 167 -7.87 -2.94 10.83
N ASP A 168 -9.13 -2.53 10.92
CA ASP A 168 -9.92 -2.95 12.10
C ASP A 168 -9.80 -4.48 12.15
N ALA A 169 -9.35 -5.00 13.30
CA ALA A 169 -8.96 -6.40 13.55
C ALA A 169 -9.53 -7.40 12.51
N PRO A 170 -8.69 -8.28 11.91
CA PRO A 170 -9.14 -9.15 10.83
C PRO A 170 -10.33 -9.95 11.33
N ALA A 171 -11.49 -9.73 10.71
CA ALA A 171 -12.71 -10.46 11.04
C ALA A 171 -12.57 -11.97 10.76
N MET A 172 -11.53 -12.38 10.02
CA MET A 172 -11.26 -13.75 9.60
C MET A 172 -9.76 -14.04 9.57
N THR A 173 -9.34 -15.13 10.20
CA THR A 173 -8.01 -15.75 10.03
C THR A 173 -8.10 -16.80 8.92
N TYR A 174 -7.08 -16.85 8.05
CA TYR A 174 -7.01 -17.81 6.94
C TYR A 174 -5.77 -18.68 7.08
N ASP A 175 -5.88 -19.94 6.64
CA ASP A 175 -4.78 -20.89 6.49
C ASP A 175 -4.21 -20.78 5.06
N ILE A 176 -2.99 -20.26 4.95
CA ILE A 176 -2.34 -19.92 3.67
C ILE A 176 -1.14 -20.84 3.44
N LEU A 177 -1.07 -21.43 2.25
CA LEU A 177 0.16 -22.09 1.77
C LEU A 177 0.98 -21.10 0.95
N LEU A 178 2.24 -20.89 1.32
CA LEU A 178 3.21 -20.07 0.60
C LEU A 178 4.29 -20.96 -0.02
N ALA A 179 4.34 -21.04 -1.35
CA ALA A 179 5.40 -21.70 -2.09
C ALA A 179 6.38 -20.65 -2.65
N GLU A 180 7.59 -20.58 -2.08
CA GLU A 180 8.63 -19.61 -2.44
C GLU A 180 9.99 -20.24 -2.11
N ASP A 181 10.93 -20.24 -3.04
CA ASP A 181 12.25 -20.87 -2.88
C ASP A 181 13.27 -19.95 -2.18
N ASN A 182 13.05 -18.64 -2.22
CA ASN A 182 13.97 -17.66 -1.64
C ASN A 182 13.61 -17.30 -0.19
N MET A 183 14.49 -17.67 0.76
CA MET A 183 14.32 -17.40 2.19
C MET A 183 14.08 -15.92 2.54
N VAL A 184 14.62 -14.97 1.77
CA VAL A 184 14.38 -13.53 2.01
C VAL A 184 12.94 -13.17 1.66
N ASN A 185 12.44 -13.65 0.51
CA ASN A 185 11.06 -13.42 0.09
C ASN A 185 10.07 -14.10 1.02
N GLN A 186 10.37 -15.33 1.47
CA GLN A 186 9.57 -16.04 2.49
C GLN A 186 9.40 -15.17 3.75
N LYS A 187 10.49 -14.63 4.30
CA LYS A 187 10.45 -13.77 5.50
C LYS A 187 9.61 -12.52 5.31
N VAL A 188 9.68 -11.90 4.13
CA VAL A 188 8.87 -10.70 3.81
C VAL A 188 7.39 -11.09 3.73
N ALA A 189 7.06 -12.15 2.99
CA ALA A 189 5.69 -12.61 2.81
C ALA A 189 5.05 -13.04 4.15
N VAL A 190 5.74 -13.86 4.94
CA VAL A 190 5.26 -14.35 6.24
C VAL A 190 5.02 -13.18 7.19
N LYS A 191 5.99 -12.26 7.32
CA LYS A 191 5.81 -11.08 8.17
C LYS A 191 4.63 -10.24 7.72
N LEU A 192 4.36 -10.12 6.42
CA LEU A 192 3.18 -9.42 5.93
C LEU A 192 1.90 -10.16 6.31
N LEU A 193 1.81 -11.47 6.11
CA LEU A 193 0.58 -12.25 6.33
C LEU A 193 0.27 -12.50 7.82
N GLU A 194 1.29 -12.76 8.65
CA GLU A 194 1.12 -12.97 10.10
C GLU A 194 0.69 -11.68 10.81
N ASN A 195 1.19 -10.52 10.36
CA ASN A 195 0.72 -9.21 10.86
C ASN A 195 -0.79 -8.99 10.61
N TYR A 196 -1.39 -9.74 9.69
CA TYR A 196 -2.82 -9.73 9.37
C TYR A 196 -3.58 -10.87 10.06
N GLY A 197 -2.92 -11.59 10.99
CA GLY A 197 -3.53 -12.66 11.75
C GLY A 197 -3.82 -13.94 10.96
N HIS A 198 -3.18 -14.12 9.79
CA HIS A 198 -3.26 -15.36 9.01
C HIS A 198 -2.23 -16.38 9.47
N HIS A 199 -2.53 -17.66 9.29
CA HIS A 199 -1.59 -18.76 9.47
C HIS A 199 -0.92 -19.06 8.13
N VAL A 200 0.41 -19.19 8.13
CA VAL A 200 1.17 -19.44 6.90
C VAL A 200 2.00 -20.71 7.06
N GLN A 201 1.82 -21.65 6.14
CA GLN A 201 2.71 -22.78 5.94
C GLN A 201 3.61 -22.48 4.75
N ILE A 202 4.92 -22.66 4.90
CA ILE A 202 5.92 -22.35 3.86
C ILE A 202 6.42 -23.65 3.25
N VAL A 203 6.58 -23.66 1.93
CA VAL A 203 7.25 -24.72 1.17
C VAL A 203 8.22 -24.11 0.17
N GLU A 204 9.31 -24.82 -0.12
CA GLU A 204 10.46 -24.26 -0.86
C GLU A 204 10.46 -24.58 -2.36
N ASN A 205 9.50 -25.37 -2.86
CA ASN A 205 9.38 -25.70 -4.28
C ASN A 205 7.97 -26.16 -4.64
N GLY A 206 7.69 -26.26 -5.96
CA GLY A 206 6.38 -26.64 -6.48
C GLY A 206 5.92 -28.05 -6.09
N GLN A 207 6.84 -29.03 -6.01
CA GLN A 207 6.47 -30.41 -5.64
C GLN A 207 5.99 -30.48 -4.19
N LEU A 208 6.71 -29.82 -3.27
CA LEU A 208 6.30 -29.73 -1.87
C LEU A 208 4.96 -29.01 -1.71
N ALA A 209 4.66 -28.05 -2.58
CA ALA A 209 3.35 -27.40 -2.60
C ALA A 209 2.23 -28.37 -2.97
N VAL A 210 2.42 -29.18 -4.02
CA VAL A 210 1.46 -30.22 -4.42
C VAL A 210 1.24 -31.23 -3.29
N ASP A 211 2.32 -31.69 -2.66
CA ASP A 211 2.27 -32.67 -1.58
C ASP A 211 1.55 -32.10 -0.34
N ALA A 212 1.83 -30.84 0.03
CA ALA A 212 1.19 -30.16 1.14
C ALA A 212 -0.33 -29.96 0.93
N VAL A 213 -0.76 -29.64 -0.30
CA VAL A 213 -2.18 -29.52 -0.65
C VAL A 213 -2.88 -30.87 -0.50
N LYS A 214 -2.29 -31.94 -1.05
CA LYS A 214 -2.82 -33.30 -0.93
C LYS A 214 -2.90 -33.72 0.53
N GLU A 215 -1.87 -33.47 1.32
CA GLU A 215 -1.84 -33.82 2.74
C GLU A 215 -2.94 -33.11 3.53
N ARG A 216 -3.06 -31.77 3.43
CA ARG A 216 -4.10 -30.99 4.11
C ARG A 216 -5.51 -31.43 3.72
N TRP A 217 -5.70 -31.79 2.45
CA TRP A 217 -6.97 -32.34 1.98
C TRP A 217 -7.31 -33.67 2.66
N HIS A 218 -6.37 -34.62 2.73
CA HIS A 218 -6.58 -35.90 3.43
C HIS A 218 -6.86 -35.72 4.93
N GLN A 219 -6.36 -34.63 5.53
CA GLN A 219 -6.64 -34.25 6.92
C GLN A 219 -7.99 -33.54 7.11
N GLY A 220 -8.75 -33.29 6.04
CA GLY A 220 -10.03 -32.57 6.07
C GLY A 220 -9.89 -31.08 6.39
N LYS A 221 -8.71 -30.50 6.18
CA LYS A 221 -8.41 -29.08 6.46
C LYS A 221 -7.69 -28.44 5.27
N PRO A 222 -8.37 -28.27 4.12
CA PRO A 222 -7.77 -27.62 2.95
C PRO A 222 -7.35 -26.18 3.29
N TYR A 223 -6.38 -25.65 2.55
CA TYR A 223 -5.99 -24.24 2.66
C TYR A 223 -7.09 -23.34 2.12
N ASP A 224 -7.19 -22.12 2.66
CA ASP A 224 -8.11 -21.10 2.16
C ASP A 224 -7.57 -20.45 0.87
N VAL A 225 -6.25 -20.34 0.75
CA VAL A 225 -5.57 -19.76 -0.41
C VAL A 225 -4.12 -20.24 -0.50
N ILE A 226 -3.63 -20.38 -1.74
CA ILE A 226 -2.26 -20.75 -2.06
C ILE A 226 -1.60 -19.55 -2.74
N LEU A 227 -0.46 -19.10 -2.21
CA LEU A 227 0.42 -18.13 -2.83
C LEU A 227 1.58 -18.88 -3.47
N MET A 228 1.66 -18.86 -4.80
CA MET A 228 2.56 -19.72 -5.58
C MET A 228 3.56 -18.89 -6.36
N ASP A 229 4.84 -18.97 -6.03
CA ASP A 229 5.89 -18.40 -6.87
C ASP A 229 5.95 -19.08 -8.24
N VAL A 230 5.89 -18.28 -9.31
CA VAL A 230 5.94 -18.78 -10.68
C VAL A 230 7.32 -19.40 -10.97
N SER A 231 8.39 -18.83 -10.43
CA SER A 231 9.78 -19.20 -10.75
C SER A 231 10.45 -19.89 -9.57
N MET A 232 10.33 -21.21 -9.49
CA MET A 232 11.00 -22.04 -8.49
C MET A 232 11.87 -23.12 -9.17
N PRO A 233 12.96 -23.59 -8.52
CA PRO A 233 13.77 -24.69 -9.02
C PRO A 233 13.03 -26.03 -8.96
N PHE A 234 13.48 -26.98 -9.79
CA PHE A 234 12.94 -28.34 -9.95
C PHE A 234 11.53 -28.41 -10.55
N MET A 235 10.55 -27.79 -9.90
CA MET A 235 9.16 -27.68 -10.35
C MET A 235 8.69 -26.23 -10.15
N GLY A 236 8.33 -25.58 -11.25
CA GLY A 236 7.83 -24.21 -11.24
C GLY A 236 6.38 -24.12 -10.75
N GLY A 237 5.95 -22.92 -10.36
CA GLY A 237 4.58 -22.72 -9.84
C GLY A 237 3.47 -23.02 -10.83
N MET A 238 3.74 -22.87 -12.13
CA MET A 238 2.80 -23.18 -13.21
C MET A 238 2.52 -24.69 -13.30
N GLU A 239 3.57 -25.50 -13.33
CA GLU A 239 3.48 -26.96 -13.35
C GLU A 239 2.84 -27.49 -12.06
N ALA A 240 3.23 -26.92 -10.90
CA ALA A 240 2.60 -27.25 -9.63
C ALA A 240 1.08 -26.94 -9.63
N THR A 241 0.68 -25.83 -10.25
CA THR A 241 -0.73 -25.44 -10.37
C THR A 241 -1.50 -26.46 -11.21
N GLU A 242 -0.97 -26.87 -12.37
CA GLU A 242 -1.60 -27.89 -13.22
C GLU A 242 -1.81 -29.20 -12.47
N LEU A 243 -0.83 -29.64 -11.68
CA LEU A 243 -0.92 -30.84 -10.85
C LEU A 243 -1.96 -30.71 -9.72
N ILE A 244 -2.04 -29.53 -9.09
CA ILE A 244 -3.08 -29.25 -8.08
C ILE A 244 -4.47 -29.29 -8.73
N ARG A 245 -4.65 -28.67 -9.91
CA ARG A 245 -5.93 -28.68 -10.63
C ARG A 245 -6.34 -30.08 -11.08
N ALA A 246 -5.39 -30.88 -11.56
CA ALA A 246 -5.65 -32.28 -11.92
C ALA A 246 -6.13 -33.07 -10.70
N PHE A 247 -5.45 -32.92 -9.56
CA PHE A 247 -5.85 -33.57 -8.30
C PHE A 247 -7.25 -33.12 -7.82
N GLU A 248 -7.54 -31.82 -7.85
CA GLU A 248 -8.86 -31.28 -7.50
C GLU A 248 -9.96 -31.84 -8.41
N SER A 249 -9.69 -31.96 -9.71
CA SER A 249 -10.63 -32.54 -10.67
C SER A 249 -10.85 -34.05 -10.45
N GLU A 250 -9.78 -34.81 -10.20
CA GLU A 250 -9.84 -36.26 -9.97
C GLU A 250 -10.64 -36.60 -8.70
N GLN A 251 -10.49 -35.80 -7.65
CA GLN A 251 -11.17 -35.98 -6.38
C GLN A 251 -12.52 -35.23 -6.30
N ASN A 252 -12.93 -34.55 -7.39
CA ASN A 252 -14.14 -33.75 -7.49
C ASN A 252 -14.27 -32.71 -6.34
N LEU A 253 -13.20 -31.96 -6.13
CA LEU A 253 -13.05 -30.97 -5.05
C LEU A 253 -13.46 -29.57 -5.49
N GLU A 254 -13.81 -28.74 -4.51
CA GLU A 254 -13.86 -27.31 -4.73
C GLU A 254 -12.44 -26.76 -4.98
N ARG A 255 -12.33 -25.84 -5.92
CA ARG A 255 -11.04 -25.27 -6.31
C ARG A 255 -10.52 -24.37 -5.21
N THR A 256 -9.33 -24.68 -4.72
CA THR A 256 -8.58 -23.81 -3.81
C THR A 256 -8.07 -22.61 -4.62
N PRO A 257 -8.29 -21.36 -4.16
CA PRO A 257 -7.72 -20.20 -4.83
C PRO A 257 -6.18 -20.26 -4.91
N ILE A 258 -5.61 -20.07 -6.10
CA ILE A 258 -4.16 -20.01 -6.33
C ILE A 258 -3.81 -18.63 -6.89
N ILE A 259 -3.00 -17.87 -6.15
CA ILE A 259 -2.50 -16.55 -6.53
C ILE A 259 -1.03 -16.68 -6.94
N ALA A 260 -0.72 -16.31 -8.19
CA ALA A 260 0.64 -16.30 -8.72
C ALA A 260 1.47 -15.19 -8.06
N LEU A 261 2.69 -15.49 -7.60
CA LEU A 261 3.69 -14.49 -7.26
C LEU A 261 4.69 -14.41 -8.42
N THR A 262 4.71 -13.29 -9.15
CA THR A 262 5.51 -13.15 -10.37
C THR A 262 6.46 -11.95 -10.28
N ALA A 263 7.67 -12.05 -10.83
CA ALA A 263 8.59 -10.92 -10.94
C ALA A 263 8.20 -9.91 -12.04
N HIS A 264 7.31 -10.29 -12.96
CA HIS A 264 6.99 -9.49 -14.15
C HIS A 264 5.52 -9.08 -14.18
N ALA A 265 5.27 -7.79 -14.44
CA ALA A 265 3.95 -7.18 -14.53
C ALA A 265 3.39 -7.14 -15.96
N MET A 266 4.04 -7.80 -16.92
CA MET A 266 3.65 -7.74 -18.33
C MET A 266 2.36 -8.52 -18.58
N ILE A 267 1.51 -8.01 -19.47
CA ILE A 267 0.19 -8.57 -19.80
C ILE A 267 0.28 -10.07 -20.17
N GLY A 268 1.34 -10.45 -20.91
CA GLY A 268 1.55 -11.84 -21.33
C GLY A 268 1.81 -12.82 -20.17
N ASP A 269 2.42 -12.39 -19.07
CA ASP A 269 2.67 -13.28 -17.93
C ASP A 269 1.39 -13.53 -17.12
N ARG A 270 0.52 -12.52 -17.03
CA ARG A 270 -0.81 -12.70 -16.44
C ARG A 270 -1.63 -13.72 -17.22
N GLU A 271 -1.66 -13.61 -18.55
CA GLU A 271 -2.39 -14.56 -19.40
C GLU A 271 -1.86 -15.98 -19.24
N ARG A 272 -0.54 -16.14 -19.17
CA ARG A 272 0.09 -17.44 -18.92
C ARG A 272 -0.35 -18.03 -17.58
N CYS A 273 -0.29 -17.26 -16.48
CA CYS A 273 -0.72 -17.71 -15.16
C CYS A 273 -2.18 -18.19 -15.15
N LEU A 274 -3.07 -17.43 -15.77
CA LEU A 274 -4.48 -17.79 -15.89
C LEU A 274 -4.70 -19.05 -16.74
N GLN A 275 -3.91 -19.22 -17.81
CA GLN A 275 -3.98 -20.42 -18.66
C GLN A 275 -3.56 -21.70 -17.92
N ALA A 276 -2.60 -21.63 -16.99
CA ALA A 276 -2.25 -22.76 -16.13
C ALA A 276 -3.28 -23.03 -15.01
N GLY A 277 -4.32 -22.20 -14.89
CA GLY A 277 -5.38 -22.39 -13.90
C GLY A 277 -5.14 -21.68 -12.57
N MET A 278 -4.29 -20.67 -12.52
CA MET A 278 -4.23 -19.72 -11.40
C MET A 278 -5.41 -18.74 -11.46
N ASP A 279 -5.83 -18.19 -10.32
CA ASP A 279 -7.04 -17.37 -10.20
C ASP A 279 -6.75 -15.86 -10.18
N ASP A 280 -5.57 -15.48 -9.68
CA ASP A 280 -5.05 -14.11 -9.80
C ASP A 280 -3.50 -14.10 -9.74
N HIS A 281 -2.91 -12.91 -9.75
CA HIS A 281 -1.47 -12.69 -9.71
C HIS A 281 -1.12 -11.45 -8.89
N VAL A 282 0.05 -11.48 -8.26
CA VAL A 282 0.66 -10.38 -7.51
C VAL A 282 2.11 -10.26 -7.97
N THR A 283 2.53 -9.03 -8.26
CA THR A 283 3.90 -8.76 -8.72
C THR A 283 4.86 -8.59 -7.54
N LYS A 284 6.08 -9.10 -7.69
CA LYS A 284 7.17 -8.87 -6.76
C LYS A 284 7.80 -7.49 -7.09
N PRO A 285 8.25 -6.70 -6.09
CA PRO A 285 8.30 -7.02 -4.67
C PRO A 285 6.92 -7.01 -4.00
N LEU A 286 6.66 -8.01 -3.14
CA LEU A 286 5.36 -8.19 -2.49
C LEU A 286 5.00 -6.98 -1.66
N ARG A 287 3.90 -6.32 -2.02
CA ARG A 287 3.31 -5.23 -1.24
C ARG A 287 2.10 -5.75 -0.49
N ARG A 288 1.94 -5.20 0.71
CA ARG A 288 0.78 -5.41 1.59
C ARG A 288 -0.55 -5.26 0.86
N ALA A 289 -0.68 -4.17 0.09
CA ALA A 289 -1.87 -3.83 -0.68
C ALA A 289 -2.31 -4.96 -1.59
N ASP A 290 -1.36 -5.41 -2.39
CA ASP A 290 -1.60 -6.30 -3.52
C ASP A 290 -1.98 -7.69 -3.01
N LEU A 291 -1.29 -8.18 -1.97
CA LEU A 291 -1.63 -9.44 -1.30
C LEU A 291 -3.02 -9.40 -0.66
N THR A 292 -3.34 -8.34 0.09
CA THR A 292 -4.62 -8.23 0.80
C THR A 292 -5.78 -8.16 -0.19
N ASN A 293 -5.64 -7.34 -1.23
CA ASN A 293 -6.64 -7.20 -2.29
C ASN A 293 -6.85 -8.53 -3.03
N ALA A 294 -5.77 -9.21 -3.41
CA ALA A 294 -5.87 -10.49 -4.12
C ALA A 294 -6.54 -11.59 -3.27
N ILE A 295 -6.18 -11.70 -1.97
CA ILE A 295 -6.79 -12.68 -1.05
C ILE A 295 -8.28 -12.35 -0.82
N SER A 296 -8.60 -11.09 -0.50
CA SER A 296 -9.98 -10.66 -0.21
C SER A 296 -10.95 -10.84 -1.40
N LYS A 297 -10.43 -10.76 -2.63
CA LYS A 297 -11.19 -10.93 -3.87
C LYS A 297 -11.58 -12.39 -4.13
N LEU A 298 -10.74 -13.33 -3.72
CA LEU A 298 -10.89 -14.76 -4.05
C LEU A 298 -11.44 -15.59 -2.89
N VAL A 299 -11.06 -15.27 -1.66
CA VAL A 299 -11.46 -16.05 -0.49
C VAL A 299 -12.82 -15.57 0.01
N ARG A 300 -13.82 -16.45 -0.06
CA ARG A 300 -15.14 -16.20 0.55
C ARG A 300 -15.08 -16.52 2.04
N PRO A 301 -15.76 -15.75 2.91
CA PRO A 301 -15.76 -16.03 4.34
C PRO A 301 -16.44 -17.39 4.63
N HIS A 302 -15.66 -18.39 5.03
CA HIS A 302 -16.18 -19.67 5.48
C HIS A 302 -16.67 -19.57 6.94
N PRO A 303 -17.87 -20.09 7.28
CA PRO A 303 -18.44 -19.99 8.63
C PRO A 303 -17.67 -20.77 9.71
N SER A 304 -16.75 -21.67 9.34
CA SER A 304 -15.92 -22.43 10.27
C SER A 304 -14.92 -21.57 11.07
N HIS A 305 -14.53 -20.40 10.54
CA HIS A 305 -13.55 -19.51 11.19
C HIS A 305 -14.19 -18.41 12.05
N ALA A 306 -15.51 -18.21 11.96
CA ALA A 306 -16.25 -17.23 12.79
C ALA A 306 -16.42 -17.70 14.26
N ALA A 307 -16.39 -19.02 14.51
CA ALA A 307 -16.66 -19.59 15.83
C ALA A 307 -15.55 -19.32 16.87
N GLY A 308 -14.30 -19.11 16.43
CA GLY A 308 -13.17 -18.84 17.34
C GLY A 308 -13.21 -17.45 17.98
N ASN A 309 -13.85 -16.47 17.33
CA ASN A 309 -13.89 -15.08 17.81
C ASN A 309 -15.07 -14.79 18.75
N ALA A 310 -16.18 -15.52 18.63
CA ALA A 310 -17.32 -15.38 19.54
C ALA A 310 -16.97 -15.77 20.99
N ALA A 311 -16.12 -16.78 21.17
CA ALA A 311 -15.68 -17.25 22.48
C ALA A 311 -14.70 -16.28 23.19
N ARG A 312 -13.92 -15.49 22.43
CA ARG A 312 -12.97 -14.50 22.99
C ARG A 312 -13.62 -13.16 23.32
N ALA A 313 -14.61 -12.72 22.55
CA ALA A 313 -15.37 -11.49 22.85
C ALA A 313 -16.22 -11.59 24.13
N ALA A 314 -16.55 -12.82 24.56
CA ALA A 314 -17.26 -13.06 25.81
C ALA A 314 -16.38 -12.94 27.07
N TYR A 315 -15.04 -13.03 26.94
CA TYR A 315 -14.14 -13.03 28.11
C TYR A 315 -13.63 -11.63 28.49
N THR A 316 -13.84 -10.61 27.66
CA THR A 316 -13.43 -9.22 27.93
C THR A 316 -14.55 -8.34 28.50
N ARG A 317 -15.71 -8.91 28.82
CA ARG A 317 -16.80 -8.24 29.54
C ARG A 317 -16.99 -8.84 30.92
N HIS A 318 -15.96 -8.81 31.76
CA HIS A 318 -16.09 -8.90 33.22
C HIS A 318 -15.01 -8.05 33.89
#